data_AF-A0A942BQE3-F1
#
_entry.id   AF-A0A942BQE3-F1
#
_cell.length_a   1.000
_cell.length_b   1.000
_cell.length_c   1.000
_cell.angle_alpha   90.00
_cell.angle_beta   90.00
_cell.angle_gamma   90.00
#
_symmetry.space_group_name_H-M   'P 1'
#
loop_
_entity.id
_entity.type
_entity.pdbx_description
1 polymer ?
#
loop_
_entity_poly.entity_id
_entity_poly.type
_entity_poly.pdbx_seq_one_letter_code
_entity_poly.pdbx_strand_id
1 'polypeptide(L)'
;MDAFETIVATILQRQGYWTITNAKVDLTKEEKRQIGRHSSPRWELDVVAYQGKNNEVLVVECKSFLDSPGVECGAFDGTNKVAEKRYKLFFEDVLRAVVFRRLEQQLVSGGFCAANPKIKLCLAAGKIHGDESKLQAHFEKKGWLLFGPEYIRQELLKLRDSGYENNVAAMMTKLLLRHGAV
;
A
#
# COMPACT_ATOMS: atom_id res chain seq x y z
N MET A 1 9.84 2.35 -7.23
CA MET A 1 10.27 0.99 -7.62
C MET A 1 9.00 0.34 -8.17
N ASP A 2 9.06 -0.61 -9.11
CA ASP A 2 7.82 -1.16 -9.67
C ASP A 2 7.57 -2.62 -9.23
N ALA A 3 8.64 -3.35 -8.88
CA ALA A 3 8.56 -4.78 -8.63
C ALA A 3 7.86 -5.13 -7.31
N PHE A 4 8.12 -4.38 -6.23
CA PHE A 4 7.53 -4.69 -4.93
C PHE A 4 6.05 -4.32 -4.90
N GLU A 5 5.72 -3.20 -5.52
CA GLU A 5 4.38 -2.69 -5.78
C GLU A 5 3.58 -3.69 -6.62
N THR A 6 4.21 -4.29 -7.63
CA THR A 6 3.61 -5.38 -8.43
C THR A 6 3.31 -6.62 -7.60
N ILE A 7 4.21 -7.01 -6.68
CA ILE A 7 3.98 -8.14 -5.77
C ILE A 7 2.78 -7.85 -4.86
N VAL A 8 2.76 -6.67 -4.23
CA VAL A 8 1.66 -6.24 -3.35
C VAL A 8 0.34 -6.19 -4.13
N ALA A 9 0.34 -5.63 -5.34
CA ALA A 9 -0.83 -5.61 -6.21
C ALA A 9 -1.32 -7.02 -6.56
N THR A 10 -0.42 -7.95 -6.88
CA THR A 10 -0.76 -9.35 -7.19
C THR A 10 -1.42 -10.04 -6.00
N ILE A 11 -0.88 -9.83 -4.79
CA ILE A 11 -1.46 -10.36 -3.55
C ILE A 11 -2.90 -9.84 -3.37
N LEU A 12 -3.09 -8.53 -3.50
CA LEU A 12 -4.41 -7.90 -3.37
C LEU A 12 -5.40 -8.38 -4.44
N GLN A 13 -4.94 -8.57 -5.68
CA GLN A 13 -5.79 -9.08 -6.76
C GLN A 13 -6.40 -10.45 -6.43
N ARG A 14 -5.60 -11.34 -5.84
CA ARG A 14 -6.07 -12.64 -5.38
C ARG A 14 -7.04 -12.58 -4.21
N GLN A 15 -6.98 -11.51 -3.43
CA GLN A 15 -7.91 -11.23 -2.35
C GLN A 15 -9.20 -10.56 -2.86
N GLY A 16 -9.38 -10.47 -4.18
CA GLY A 16 -10.59 -9.96 -4.83
C GLY A 16 -10.59 -8.44 -5.01
N TYR A 17 -9.43 -7.79 -4.92
CA TYR A 17 -9.30 -6.38 -5.29
C TYR A 17 -8.99 -6.26 -6.79
N TRP A 18 -9.40 -5.18 -7.46
CA TRP A 18 -8.64 -4.72 -8.62
C TRP A 18 -7.60 -3.70 -8.12
N THR A 19 -6.51 -3.51 -8.86
CA THR A 19 -5.41 -2.64 -8.43
C THR A 19 -4.90 -1.71 -9.53
N ILE A 20 -4.49 -0.50 -9.17
CA ILE A 20 -3.66 0.40 -9.99
C ILE A 20 -2.37 0.65 -9.22
N THR A 21 -1.22 0.40 -9.85
CA THR A 21 0.09 0.78 -9.32
C THR A 21 0.46 2.18 -9.82
N ASN A 22 1.29 2.90 -9.06
CA ASN A 22 1.74 4.26 -9.40
C ASN A 22 0.56 5.20 -9.73
N ALA A 23 -0.49 5.12 -8.93
CA ALA A 23 -1.74 5.85 -9.15
C ALA A 23 -1.53 7.34 -8.92
N LYS A 24 -1.90 8.16 -9.91
CA LYS A 24 -1.71 9.62 -9.88
C LYS A 24 -2.98 10.31 -9.43
N VAL A 25 -2.87 11.09 -8.37
CA VAL A 25 -3.97 11.90 -7.84
C VAL A 25 -3.87 13.31 -8.41
N ASP A 26 -4.91 13.70 -9.15
CA ASP A 26 -4.95 14.96 -9.92
C ASP A 26 -5.45 16.11 -9.03
N LEU A 27 -4.62 16.48 -8.06
CA LEU A 27 -4.90 17.61 -7.16
C LEU A 27 -5.06 18.93 -7.92
N THR A 28 -6.10 19.70 -7.60
CA THR A 28 -6.31 21.04 -8.16
C THR A 28 -5.31 22.06 -7.59
N LYS A 29 -5.25 23.26 -8.17
CA LYS A 29 -4.40 24.35 -7.65
C LYS A 29 -4.80 24.73 -6.22
N GLU A 30 -6.09 24.74 -5.92
CA GLU A 30 -6.66 25.07 -4.62
C GLU A 30 -6.32 23.98 -3.60
N GLU A 31 -6.40 22.71 -3.98
CA GLU A 31 -6.01 21.59 -3.11
C GLU A 31 -4.51 21.58 -2.83
N LYS A 32 -3.69 21.87 -3.84
CA LYS A 32 -2.24 22.08 -3.67
C LYS A 32 -1.94 23.22 -2.71
N ARG A 33 -2.74 24.30 -2.72
CA ARG A 33 -2.65 25.38 -1.72
C ARG A 33 -3.05 24.90 -0.33
N GLN A 34 -4.13 24.14 -0.21
CA GLN A 34 -4.62 23.62 1.06
C GLN A 34 -3.58 22.77 1.80
N ILE A 35 -2.79 21.99 1.08
CA ILE A 35 -1.72 21.14 1.66
C ILE A 35 -0.36 21.85 1.79
N GLY A 36 -0.30 23.17 1.54
CA GLY A 36 0.93 23.97 1.63
C GLY A 36 1.96 23.66 0.53
N ARG A 37 1.55 23.09 -0.60
CA ARG A 37 2.44 22.58 -1.66
C ARG A 37 2.03 23.08 -3.05
N HIS A 38 2.08 24.40 -3.22
CA HIS A 38 1.59 25.12 -4.40
C HIS A 38 2.13 24.62 -5.75
N SER A 39 3.38 24.17 -5.77
CA SER A 39 4.12 23.76 -6.97
C SER A 39 4.46 22.27 -7.00
N SER A 40 3.92 21.46 -6.10
CA SER A 40 4.26 20.03 -6.08
C SER A 40 3.80 19.31 -7.35
N PRO A 41 4.57 18.30 -7.80
CA PRO A 41 4.16 17.40 -8.88
C PRO A 41 2.87 16.66 -8.50
N ARG A 42 2.31 15.89 -9.44
CA ARG A 42 1.17 15.01 -9.14
C ARG A 42 1.52 14.11 -7.96
N TRP A 43 0.58 13.96 -7.04
CA TRP A 43 0.76 13.06 -5.92
C TRP A 43 0.63 11.63 -6.43
N GLU A 44 1.62 10.79 -6.14
CA GLU A 44 1.65 9.40 -6.59
C GLU A 44 1.44 8.49 -5.39
N LEU A 45 0.59 7.47 -5.57
CA LEU A 45 0.30 6.43 -4.60
C LEU A 45 0.84 5.11 -5.15
N ASP A 46 1.59 4.36 -4.34
CA ASP A 46 2.30 3.18 -4.83
C ASP A 46 1.33 2.10 -5.33
N VAL A 47 0.31 1.76 -4.54
CA VAL A 47 -0.80 0.90 -4.98
C VAL A 47 -2.14 1.45 -4.46
N VAL A 48 -3.12 1.55 -5.35
CA VAL A 48 -4.53 1.74 -5.01
C VAL A 48 -5.25 0.44 -5.34
N ALA A 49 -6.02 -0.08 -4.39
CA ALA A 49 -6.76 -1.33 -4.58
C ALA A 49 -8.22 -1.14 -4.19
N TYR A 50 -9.17 -1.67 -4.95
CA TYR A 50 -10.59 -1.60 -4.63
C TYR A 50 -11.24 -2.98 -4.63
N GLN A 51 -12.09 -3.23 -3.63
CA GLN A 51 -12.92 -4.42 -3.54
C GLN A 51 -14.40 -4.06 -3.48
N GLY A 52 -15.15 -4.48 -4.49
CA GLY A 52 -16.58 -4.18 -4.62
C GLY A 52 -17.44 -4.76 -3.50
N LYS A 53 -17.09 -5.95 -2.98
CA LYS A 53 -17.86 -6.65 -1.93
C LYS A 53 -18.12 -5.78 -0.70
N ASN A 54 -17.12 -4.98 -0.29
CA ASN A 54 -17.19 -4.13 0.90
C ASN A 54 -17.19 -2.64 0.56
N ASN A 55 -17.22 -2.30 -0.73
CA ASN A 55 -16.98 -0.94 -1.24
C ASN A 55 -15.76 -0.28 -0.58
N GLU A 56 -14.63 -0.99 -0.56
CA GLU A 56 -13.43 -0.58 0.17
C GLU A 56 -12.31 -0.22 -0.81
N VAL A 57 -11.64 0.91 -0.58
CA VAL A 57 -10.40 1.29 -1.25
C VAL A 57 -9.25 1.20 -0.25
N LEU A 58 -8.19 0.49 -0.60
CA LEU A 58 -6.91 0.52 0.08
C LEU A 58 -5.97 1.47 -0.67
N VAL A 59 -5.38 2.41 0.07
CA VAL A 59 -4.23 3.18 -0.38
C VAL A 59 -3.01 2.60 0.30
N VAL A 60 -2.14 1.94 -0.46
CA VAL A 60 -0.99 1.21 0.06
C VAL A 60 0.28 1.98 -0.27
N GLU A 61 1.01 2.40 0.76
CA GLU A 61 2.37 2.90 0.63
C GLU A 61 3.34 1.71 0.74
N CYS A 62 4.22 1.55 -0.22
CA CYS A 62 5.15 0.44 -0.34
C CYS A 62 6.56 0.89 0.08
N LYS A 63 7.16 0.14 1.01
CA LYS A 63 8.58 0.27 1.35
C LYS A 63 9.26 -1.06 1.08
N SER A 64 9.95 -1.12 -0.04
CA SER A 64 10.72 -2.28 -0.47
C SER A 64 11.91 -2.57 0.46
N PHE A 65 12.50 -3.75 0.30
CA PHE A 65 13.65 -4.21 1.08
C PHE A 65 15.00 -3.95 0.40
N LEU A 66 15.01 -3.54 -0.88
CA LEU A 66 16.24 -3.35 -1.67
C LEU A 66 16.93 -2.03 -1.29
N ASP A 67 18.19 -2.12 -0.87
CA ASP A 67 19.07 -1.00 -0.48
C ASP A 67 18.43 0.03 0.48
N SER A 68 17.46 -0.43 1.28
CA SER A 68 16.74 0.37 2.25
C SER A 68 16.95 -0.19 3.66
N PRO A 69 17.04 0.68 4.69
CA PRO A 69 16.99 0.23 6.08
C PRO A 69 15.66 -0.47 6.42
N GLY A 70 14.63 -0.29 5.61
CA GLY A 70 13.27 -0.77 5.85
C GLY A 70 12.42 0.22 6.63
N VAL A 71 11.27 -0.24 7.11
CA VAL A 71 10.38 0.52 7.97
C VAL A 71 10.88 0.44 9.40
N GLU A 72 11.25 1.59 9.96
CA GLU A 72 11.68 1.71 11.34
C GLU A 72 10.46 1.92 12.24
N CYS A 73 10.25 1.04 13.23
CA CYS A 73 9.14 1.19 14.18
C CYS A 73 9.19 2.53 14.93
N GLY A 74 10.40 3.05 15.16
CA GLY A 74 10.66 4.35 15.76
C GLY A 74 10.01 5.53 15.03
N ALA A 75 9.69 5.36 13.74
CA ALA A 75 8.96 6.35 12.96
C ALA A 75 7.51 6.51 13.43
N PHE A 76 6.91 5.49 14.05
CA PHE A 76 5.49 5.46 14.41
C PHE A 76 5.21 5.50 15.92
N ASP A 77 6.22 5.25 16.75
CA ASP A 77 6.11 5.36 18.21
C ASP A 77 6.55 6.73 18.77
N GLY A 78 6.98 7.65 17.89
CA GLY A 78 7.40 9.01 18.23
C GLY A 78 8.85 9.14 18.71
N THR A 79 9.63 8.05 18.68
CA THR A 79 11.05 8.07 19.07
C THR A 79 11.96 8.62 17.97
N ASN A 80 11.53 8.59 16.70
CA ASN A 80 12.29 9.11 15.57
C ASN A 80 11.47 10.04 14.63
N LYS A 81 11.42 11.33 14.99
CA LYS A 81 10.73 12.38 14.19
C LYS A 81 11.33 12.63 12.80
N VAL A 82 12.61 12.28 12.60
CA VAL A 82 13.23 12.42 11.27
C VAL A 82 12.64 11.36 10.33
N ALA A 83 12.43 10.14 10.85
CA ALA A 83 11.84 9.05 10.10
C ALA A 83 10.37 9.30 9.73
N GLU A 84 9.58 10.00 10.58
CA GLU A 84 8.18 10.38 10.31
C GLU A 84 7.99 11.10 8.97
N LYS A 85 8.94 11.97 8.59
CA LYS A 85 8.87 12.77 7.34
C LYS A 85 8.82 11.92 6.05
N ARG A 86 9.19 10.64 6.15
CA ARG A 86 9.17 9.67 5.04
C ARG A 86 7.78 9.09 4.77
N TYR A 87 6.84 9.23 5.71
CA TYR A 87 5.52 8.58 5.69
C TYR A 87 4.41 9.63 5.74
N LYS A 88 4.44 10.59 4.80
CA LYS A 88 3.62 11.81 4.88
C LYS A 88 2.12 11.52 5.00
N LEU A 89 1.60 10.51 4.30
CA LEU A 89 0.18 10.16 4.40
C LEU A 89 -0.20 9.61 5.77
N PHE A 90 0.74 9.07 6.56
CA PHE A 90 0.47 8.59 7.92
C PHE A 90 0.45 9.73 8.94
N PHE A 91 1.30 10.75 8.76
CA PHE A 91 1.51 11.82 9.76
C PHE A 91 0.88 13.16 9.42
N GLU A 92 0.61 13.47 8.15
CA GLU A 92 0.03 14.74 7.72
C GLU A 92 -1.46 14.60 7.42
N ASP A 93 -2.31 14.88 8.42
CA ASP A 93 -3.75 14.69 8.32
C ASP A 93 -4.41 15.50 7.20
N VAL A 94 -4.03 16.77 7.05
CA VAL A 94 -4.57 17.66 6.00
C VAL A 94 -4.21 17.13 4.61
N LEU A 95 -2.97 16.71 4.43
CA LEU A 95 -2.52 16.10 3.18
C LEU A 95 -3.32 14.83 2.88
N ARG A 96 -3.41 13.90 3.85
CA ARG A 96 -4.14 12.65 3.69
C ARG A 96 -5.60 12.90 3.32
N ALA A 97 -6.28 13.80 4.02
CA ALA A 97 -7.69 14.12 3.76
C ALA A 97 -7.90 14.69 2.35
N VAL A 98 -7.04 15.62 1.90
CA VAL A 98 -7.14 16.22 0.56
C VAL A 98 -6.88 15.19 -0.53
N VAL A 99 -5.82 14.39 -0.38
CA VAL A 99 -5.46 13.34 -1.35
C VAL A 99 -6.57 12.30 -1.44
N PHE A 100 -7.11 11.84 -0.31
CA PHE A 100 -8.15 10.81 -0.29
C PHE A 100 -9.47 11.31 -0.90
N ARG A 101 -9.87 12.54 -0.59
CA ARG A 101 -11.07 13.15 -1.19
C ARG A 101 -10.93 13.28 -2.71
N ARG A 102 -9.77 13.74 -3.21
CA ARG A 102 -9.53 13.85 -4.66
C ARG A 102 -9.48 12.47 -5.32
N LEU A 103 -8.81 11.50 -4.69
CA LEU A 103 -8.77 10.11 -5.16
C LEU A 103 -10.17 9.53 -5.28
N GLU A 104 -11.01 9.68 -4.25
CA GLU A 104 -12.41 9.23 -4.28
C GLU A 104 -13.16 9.80 -5.48
N GLN A 105 -13.11 11.13 -5.65
CA GLN A 105 -13.78 11.80 -6.76
C GLN A 105 -13.29 11.26 -8.13
N GLN A 106 -11.99 11.06 -8.28
CA GLN A 106 -11.41 10.53 -9.52
C GLN A 106 -11.85 9.09 -9.78
N LEU A 107 -11.82 8.21 -8.76
CA LEU A 107 -12.20 6.82 -8.93
C LEU A 107 -13.70 6.67 -9.24
N VAL A 108 -14.55 7.42 -8.53
CA VAL A 108 -16.01 7.38 -8.73
C VAL A 108 -16.37 7.96 -10.10
N SER A 109 -15.84 9.13 -10.47
CA SER A 109 -16.12 9.74 -11.78
C SER A 109 -15.57 8.92 -12.95
N GLY A 110 -14.46 8.21 -12.74
CA GLY A 110 -13.88 7.31 -13.73
C GLY A 110 -14.55 5.93 -13.81
N GLY A 111 -15.56 5.64 -12.96
CA GLY A 111 -16.24 4.34 -12.94
C GLY A 111 -15.40 3.19 -12.34
N PHE A 112 -14.33 3.51 -11.62
CA PHE A 112 -13.45 2.52 -11.00
C PHE A 112 -14.02 1.93 -9.70
N CYS A 113 -14.85 2.68 -8.97
CA CYS A 113 -15.52 2.20 -7.76
C CYS A 113 -16.93 2.80 -7.62
N ALA A 114 -17.74 2.18 -6.76
CA ALA A 114 -19.02 2.75 -6.35
C ALA A 114 -18.82 4.00 -5.47
N ALA A 115 -19.86 4.84 -5.39
CA ALA A 115 -19.84 6.07 -4.59
C ALA A 115 -19.60 5.80 -3.09
N ASN A 116 -18.98 6.77 -2.40
CA ASN A 116 -18.68 6.74 -0.97
C ASN A 116 -17.91 5.48 -0.52
N PRO A 117 -16.78 5.11 -1.17
CA PRO A 117 -15.98 3.99 -0.73
C PRO A 117 -15.35 4.23 0.64
N LYS A 118 -15.21 3.17 1.43
CA LYS A 118 -14.41 3.22 2.66
C LYS A 118 -12.93 3.20 2.29
N ILE A 119 -12.24 4.33 2.44
CA ILE A 119 -10.79 4.41 2.18
C ILE A 119 -10.00 4.06 3.45
N LYS A 120 -9.09 3.08 3.35
CA LYS A 120 -8.13 2.74 4.40
C LYS A 120 -6.70 2.94 3.93
N LEU A 121 -5.85 3.46 4.82
CA LEU A 121 -4.42 3.58 4.59
C LEU A 121 -3.72 2.28 5.02
N CYS A 122 -2.78 1.83 4.19
CA CYS A 122 -2.01 0.62 4.41
C CYS A 122 -0.52 0.87 4.17
N LEU A 123 0.34 0.24 4.96
CA LEU A 123 1.79 0.18 4.71
C LEU A 123 2.17 -1.26 4.34
N ALA A 124 2.76 -1.44 3.17
CA ALA A 124 3.42 -2.69 2.80
C ALA A 124 4.94 -2.55 3.02
N ALA A 125 5.47 -3.37 3.93
CA ALA A 125 6.87 -3.30 4.34
C ALA A 125 7.59 -4.60 3.99
N GLY A 126 8.55 -4.55 3.07
CA GLY A 126 9.40 -5.70 2.75
C GLY A 126 10.43 -6.00 3.85
N LYS A 127 10.70 -5.02 4.72
CA LYS A 127 11.61 -5.13 5.86
C LYS A 127 11.15 -4.18 6.97
N ILE A 128 11.12 -4.66 8.21
CA ILE A 128 10.82 -3.87 9.40
C ILE A 128 12.02 -3.94 10.36
N HIS A 129 12.35 -2.82 10.99
CA HIS A 129 13.37 -2.72 12.03
C HIS A 129 12.72 -2.29 13.35
N GLY A 130 12.83 -3.16 14.37
CA GLY A 130 12.18 -2.99 15.67
C GLY A 130 11.12 -4.07 15.91
N ASP A 131 10.18 -3.77 16.80
CA ASP A 131 9.10 -4.68 17.20
C ASP A 131 7.89 -4.52 16.26
N GLU A 132 7.74 -5.46 15.32
CA GLU A 132 6.63 -5.49 14.36
C GLU A 132 5.26 -5.62 15.03
N SER A 133 5.17 -6.30 16.18
CA SER A 133 3.90 -6.48 16.89
C SER A 133 3.40 -5.16 17.49
N LYS A 134 4.32 -4.33 18.00
CA LYS A 134 3.97 -2.97 18.45
C LYS A 134 3.53 -2.08 17.30
N LEU A 135 4.19 -2.19 16.15
CA LEU A 135 3.81 -1.44 14.95
C LEU A 135 2.42 -1.87 14.45
N GLN A 136 2.15 -3.17 14.42
CA GLN A 136 0.84 -3.74 14.10
C GLN A 136 -0.25 -3.17 15.02
N ALA A 137 -0.04 -3.22 16.34
CA ALA A 137 -1.00 -2.69 17.32
C ALA A 137 -1.22 -1.17 17.16
N HIS A 138 -0.18 -0.40 16.83
CA HIS A 138 -0.31 1.02 16.53
C HIS A 138 -1.21 1.26 15.31
N PHE A 139 -0.98 0.50 14.23
CA PHE A 139 -1.74 0.61 13.00
C PHE A 139 -3.21 0.25 13.21
N GLU A 140 -3.49 -0.84 13.92
CA GLU A 140 -4.85 -1.25 14.27
C GLU A 140 -5.59 -0.17 15.07
N LYS A 141 -4.94 0.43 16.07
CA LYS A 141 -5.51 1.54 16.87
C LYS A 141 -5.86 2.75 16.01
N LYS A 142 -5.14 2.98 14.92
CA LYS A 142 -5.39 4.08 13.97
C LYS A 142 -6.38 3.71 12.86
N GLY A 143 -6.82 2.45 12.79
CA GLY A 143 -7.65 1.94 11.71
C GLY A 143 -6.89 1.77 10.38
N TRP A 144 -5.56 1.68 10.44
CA TRP A 144 -4.67 1.42 9.31
C TRP A 144 -4.36 -0.08 9.19
N LEU A 145 -3.82 -0.48 8.04
CA LEU A 145 -3.37 -1.84 7.80
C LEU A 145 -1.84 -1.90 7.66
N LEU A 146 -1.23 -2.95 8.20
CA LEU A 146 0.19 -3.23 8.01
C LEU A 146 0.31 -4.59 7.30
N PHE A 147 0.93 -4.58 6.13
CA PHE A 147 1.40 -5.77 5.43
C PHE A 147 2.89 -5.91 5.68
N GLY A 148 3.23 -6.50 6.83
CA GLY A 148 4.61 -6.75 7.22
C GLY A 148 5.28 -7.88 6.44
N PRO A 149 6.58 -8.11 6.65
CA PRO A 149 7.36 -9.09 5.90
C PRO A 149 6.80 -10.50 5.98
N GLU A 150 6.34 -10.93 7.18
CA GLU A 150 5.80 -12.27 7.37
C GLU A 150 4.44 -12.43 6.70
N TYR A 151 3.56 -11.42 6.78
CA TYR A 151 2.30 -11.42 6.04
C TYR A 151 2.53 -11.58 4.53
N ILE A 152 3.42 -10.77 3.95
CA ILE A 152 3.75 -10.84 2.51
C ILE A 152 4.32 -12.21 2.16
N ARG A 153 5.21 -12.77 3.00
CA ARG A 153 5.75 -14.12 2.81
C ARG A 153 4.65 -15.18 2.80
N GLN A 154 3.71 -15.13 3.74
CA GLN A 154 2.61 -16.08 3.80
C GLN A 154 1.68 -15.99 2.58
N GLU A 155 1.40 -14.78 2.10
CA GLU A 155 0.63 -14.59 0.87
C GLU A 155 1.37 -15.12 -0.38
N LEU A 156 2.69 -14.91 -0.45
CA LEU A 156 3.52 -15.51 -1.50
C LEU A 156 3.52 -17.04 -1.42
N LEU A 157 3.59 -17.64 -0.23
CA LEU A 157 3.51 -19.10 -0.07
C LEU A 157 2.20 -19.67 -0.64
N LYS A 158 1.07 -18.95 -0.51
CA LYS A 158 -0.20 -19.34 -1.14
C LYS A 158 -0.14 -19.32 -2.67
N LEU A 159 0.75 -18.53 -3.28
CA LEU A 159 0.97 -18.55 -4.74
C LEU A 159 1.62 -19.86 -5.18
N ARG A 160 2.48 -20.46 -4.36
CA ARG A 160 3.17 -21.73 -4.68
C ARG A 160 2.18 -22.82 -5.04
N ASP A 161 1.12 -22.91 -4.24
CA ASP A 161 0.12 -23.99 -4.29
C ASP A 161 -1.08 -23.65 -5.18
N SER A 162 -1.05 -22.49 -5.85
CA SER A 162 -2.11 -22.06 -6.77
C SER A 162 -2.10 -22.81 -8.11
N GLY A 163 -3.24 -22.80 -8.81
CA GLY A 163 -3.40 -23.33 -10.18
C GLY A 163 -2.59 -22.56 -11.23
N TYR A 164 -2.99 -22.59 -12.50
CA TYR A 164 -2.28 -21.82 -13.54
C TYR A 164 -2.41 -20.32 -13.29
N GLU A 165 -1.28 -19.64 -13.11
CA GLU A 165 -1.20 -18.19 -12.96
C GLU A 165 0.01 -17.67 -13.71
N ASN A 166 -0.24 -16.77 -14.68
CA ASN A 166 0.79 -16.18 -15.52
C ASN A 166 1.15 -14.77 -15.02
N ASN A 167 1.65 -14.69 -13.78
CA ASN A 167 2.22 -13.47 -13.24
C ASN A 167 3.60 -13.77 -12.63
N VAL A 168 4.48 -12.78 -12.64
CA VAL A 168 5.89 -12.94 -12.25
C VAL A 168 6.03 -13.45 -10.81
N ALA A 169 5.22 -12.94 -9.88
CA ALA A 169 5.27 -13.36 -8.48
C ALA A 169 4.96 -14.85 -8.34
N ALA A 170 3.86 -15.33 -8.94
CA ALA A 170 3.45 -16.73 -8.90
C ALA A 170 4.46 -17.65 -9.60
N MET A 171 5.00 -17.24 -10.75
CA MET A 171 6.04 -17.98 -11.44
C MET A 171 7.31 -18.12 -10.59
N MET A 172 7.81 -17.01 -10.05
CA MET A 172 9.02 -17.01 -9.22
C MET A 172 8.85 -17.84 -7.94
N THR A 173 7.71 -17.70 -7.25
CA THR A 173 7.40 -18.52 -6.08
C THR A 173 7.39 -20.01 -6.42
N LYS A 174 6.77 -20.40 -7.54
CA LYS A 174 6.72 -21.81 -7.96
C LYS A 174 8.11 -22.33 -8.33
N LEU A 175 8.90 -21.57 -9.09
CA LEU A 175 10.27 -21.95 -9.47
C LEU A 175 11.17 -22.18 -8.25
N LEU A 176 11.05 -21.34 -7.22
CA LEU A 176 11.92 -21.42 -6.04
C LEU A 176 11.45 -22.45 -5.00
N LEU A 177 10.13 -22.65 -4.85
CA LEU A 177 9.58 -23.38 -3.72
C LEU A 177 8.89 -24.68 -4.09
N ARG A 178 8.46 -24.85 -5.35
CA ARG A 178 7.82 -26.08 -5.82
C ARG A 178 8.91 -27.08 -6.20
N HIS A 179 9.41 -27.79 -5.20
CA HIS A 179 10.23 -28.97 -5.42
C HIS A 179 9.32 -30.06 -5.99
N GLY A 180 9.77 -30.74 -7.05
CA GLY A 180 9.00 -31.81 -7.67
C GLY A 180 8.59 -32.82 -6.61
N ALA A 181 7.29 -33.14 -6.54
CA ALA A 181 6.92 -34.46 -6.08
C ALA A 181 7.56 -35.42 -7.08
N VAL A 182 8.65 -36.06 -6.66
CA VAL A 182 9.09 -37.32 -7.26
C VAL A 182 8.10 -38.37 -6.80
#